data_AF-A0A7S2WXK8-F1
#
_entry.id   AF-A0A7S2WXK8-F1
#
_cell.length_a   1.000
_cell.length_b   1.000
_cell.length_c   1.000
_cell.angle_alpha   90.00
_cell.angle_beta   90.00
_cell.angle_gamma   90.00
#
_symmetry.space_group_name_H-M   'P 1'
#
loop_
_entity.id
_entity.type
_entity.pdbx_description
1 polymer ?
#
loop_
_entity_poly.entity_id
_entity_poly.type
_entity_poly.pdbx_seq_one_letter_code
_entity_poly.pdbx_strand_id
1 'polypeptide(L)'
;DEMRETETSFGFSFCCSIDWMDGWMDEWFVFVCSCGGEGERRVDKIEEINSTRKLPETESLSSVSLDDESSYYDSSEMEDEDEDEWKNQNVGVSLNEHLKENEDGEVEVLTEEQAKQYGILLQEELAESEWLYCLKEGRKWSMRRPKFLWTGRLRMHRVSPYRMVPESIPKPDYALDGFPTSEVGAEVNAKKGEVPIKSKEEIEGMREACKVAREVLDSATRMIKEGVTTDELDRVVHDTCIELGAYPSPLNYYNFPKSVCSSVNEVVCHGIPDRRELEDGDIVNLDVTCFYKGFHGDLNETHCVGKVSEKHKKLVRTAHECMEKAIAMVRPGVRFRDLGTPISQHAKANGFSVVRDYCGHGIGNLFHCAPTIPHYEKNKTPGTMRAGMTFTIEPMINEGSKHCVTWPDGWTAVTRDGKRSAQFEQTLLCTENGCEILTARTP
;
A
#
# COMPACT_ATOMS: atom_id res chain seq x y z
N ASP A 1 -8.61 59.32 0.10
CA ASP A 1 -9.54 60.32 -0.46
C ASP A 1 -9.24 60.45 -1.94
N GLU A 2 -9.76 59.51 -2.72
CA GLU A 2 -11.01 59.61 -3.52
C GLU A 2 -10.67 60.01 -4.96
N MET A 3 -10.72 59.04 -5.89
CA MET A 3 -11.79 58.84 -6.89
C MET A 3 -11.80 59.94 -7.97
N ARG A 4 -11.86 59.70 -9.29
CA ARG A 4 -12.49 58.61 -10.06
C ARG A 4 -12.19 58.83 -11.57
N GLU A 5 -12.16 57.73 -12.34
CA GLU A 5 -12.73 57.51 -13.71
C GLU A 5 -12.30 58.44 -14.90
N THR A 6 -12.17 58.03 -16.17
CA THR A 6 -12.70 56.91 -16.97
C THR A 6 -11.87 56.67 -18.26
N GLU A 7 -11.92 55.42 -18.73
CA GLU A 7 -11.83 54.81 -20.08
C GLU A 7 -11.42 55.62 -21.34
N THR A 8 -10.63 54.96 -22.21
CA THR A 8 -11.03 54.69 -23.62
C THR A 8 -10.15 53.64 -24.32
N SER A 9 -10.82 52.85 -25.16
CA SER A 9 -10.43 51.68 -25.98
C SER A 9 -9.67 51.99 -27.28
N PHE A 10 -8.88 51.03 -27.78
CA PHE A 10 -8.59 50.69 -29.21
C PHE A 10 -7.76 49.37 -29.16
N GLY A 11 -7.86 48.31 -29.98
CA GLY A 11 -8.50 48.01 -31.27
C GLY A 11 -7.58 47.00 -32.02
N PHE A 12 -8.15 46.16 -32.91
CA PHE A 12 -7.55 45.16 -33.83
C PHE A 12 -7.23 43.75 -33.29
N SER A 13 -7.30 42.65 -34.05
CA SER A 13 -8.02 42.18 -35.25
C SER A 13 -7.46 40.78 -35.58
N PHE A 14 -8.35 39.85 -35.98
CA PHE A 14 -8.16 38.62 -36.75
C PHE A 14 -6.76 38.15 -37.19
N CYS A 15 -6.48 36.84 -37.01
CA CYS A 15 -6.28 35.96 -38.17
C CYS A 15 -6.59 34.49 -37.84
N CYS A 16 -7.50 33.91 -38.61
CA CYS A 16 -7.81 32.49 -38.68
C CYS A 16 -6.67 31.71 -39.36
N SER A 17 -6.51 30.45 -39.00
CA SER A 17 -6.21 29.39 -39.98
C SER A 17 -6.96 28.14 -39.51
N ILE A 18 -8.13 27.99 -40.12
CA ILE A 18 -8.92 26.75 -40.17
C ILE A 18 -8.34 25.97 -41.36
N ASP A 19 -8.02 24.70 -41.17
CA ASP A 19 -8.13 23.70 -42.23
C ASP A 19 -9.14 22.66 -41.77
N TRP A 20 -10.21 22.57 -42.55
CA TRP A 20 -11.27 21.58 -42.48
C TRP A 20 -10.82 20.30 -43.18
N MET A 21 -11.16 19.15 -42.62
CA MET A 21 -11.72 18.03 -43.38
C MET A 21 -12.57 17.16 -42.46
N ASP A 22 -13.89 17.30 -42.66
CA ASP A 22 -14.99 16.32 -42.63
C ASP A 22 -14.67 14.90 -42.11
N GLY A 23 -15.48 14.26 -41.28
CA GLY A 23 -16.83 14.53 -40.78
C GLY A 23 -17.37 13.26 -40.12
N TRP A 24 -18.41 13.44 -39.30
CA TRP A 24 -19.55 12.57 -38.96
C TRP A 24 -20.00 12.85 -37.50
N MET A 25 -20.96 13.78 -37.42
CA MET A 25 -22.18 13.84 -36.58
C MET A 25 -22.59 12.51 -35.89
N ASP A 26 -23.20 12.42 -34.70
CA ASP A 26 -23.89 13.35 -33.81
C ASP A 26 -23.95 12.76 -32.38
N GLU A 27 -23.81 13.60 -31.35
CA GLU A 27 -24.79 13.86 -30.29
C GLU A 27 -24.11 14.43 -29.04
N TRP A 28 -24.58 15.63 -28.68
CA TRP A 28 -24.10 16.49 -27.61
C TRP A 28 -24.84 16.21 -26.31
N PHE A 29 -24.13 16.17 -25.19
CA PHE A 29 -24.66 16.68 -23.92
C PHE A 29 -23.73 17.77 -23.40
N VAL A 30 -24.29 18.99 -23.39
CA VAL A 30 -23.77 20.17 -22.72
C VAL A 30 -24.00 20.02 -21.22
N PHE A 31 -22.97 20.18 -20.40
CA PHE A 31 -23.15 20.59 -19.00
C PHE A 31 -22.55 21.98 -18.83
N VAL A 32 -23.44 22.94 -18.59
CA VAL A 32 -23.12 24.30 -18.18
C VAL A 32 -22.68 24.27 -16.72
N CYS A 33 -21.52 24.86 -16.47
CA CYS A 33 -21.03 25.25 -15.16
C CYS A 33 -21.77 26.52 -14.71
N SER A 34 -22.30 26.55 -13.49
CA SER A 34 -22.72 27.78 -12.83
C SER A 34 -22.12 27.82 -11.43
N CYS A 35 -21.25 28.81 -11.20
CA CYS A 35 -20.80 29.22 -9.87
C CYS A 35 -21.83 30.18 -9.27
N GLY A 36 -22.15 30.06 -7.97
CA GLY A 36 -22.84 31.11 -7.22
C GLY A 36 -23.49 30.67 -5.91
N GLY A 37 -22.78 30.90 -4.79
CA GLY A 37 -23.25 31.55 -3.55
C GLY A 37 -24.54 31.10 -2.83
N GLU A 38 -24.33 30.66 -1.58
CA GLU A 38 -25.08 30.91 -0.34
C GLU A 38 -26.63 31.02 -0.35
N GLY A 39 -27.29 30.20 0.48
CA GLY A 39 -28.65 30.48 0.95
C GLY A 39 -29.46 29.28 1.41
N GLU A 40 -29.42 29.04 2.72
CA GLU A 40 -30.43 28.44 3.61
C GLU A 40 -31.24 27.18 3.25
N ARG A 41 -31.15 26.23 4.18
CA ARG A 41 -31.98 25.03 4.33
C ARG A 41 -33.46 25.37 4.39
N ARG A 42 -34.26 24.72 3.53
CA ARG A 42 -35.68 24.44 3.80
C ARG A 42 -36.00 23.01 3.43
N VAL A 43 -36.53 22.31 4.43
CA VAL A 43 -37.07 20.96 4.36
C VAL A 43 -38.48 21.08 3.81
N ASP A 44 -38.78 20.40 2.69
CA ASP A 44 -40.15 20.11 2.30
C ASP A 44 -40.26 18.68 1.76
N LYS A 45 -41.22 17.95 2.32
CA LYS A 45 -41.67 16.61 1.93
C LYS A 45 -42.20 16.65 0.50
N ILE A 46 -41.88 15.63 -0.30
CA ILE A 46 -42.59 15.36 -1.56
C ILE A 46 -43.20 13.96 -1.47
N GLU A 47 -44.53 13.97 -1.56
CA GLU A 47 -45.44 12.83 -1.64
C GLU A 47 -45.35 12.08 -2.97
N GLU A 48 -45.84 10.85 -2.93
CA GLU A 48 -46.02 9.90 -4.03
C GLU A 48 -46.60 10.51 -5.32
N ILE A 49 -45.99 10.16 -6.45
CA ILE A 49 -46.67 10.19 -7.76
C ILE A 49 -46.69 8.77 -8.31
N ASN A 50 -47.86 8.15 -8.17
CA ASN A 50 -48.27 6.94 -8.88
C ASN A 50 -48.47 7.27 -10.36
N SER A 51 -47.77 6.55 -11.24
CA SER A 51 -48.01 6.59 -12.68
C SER A 51 -48.02 5.18 -13.24
N THR A 52 -49.23 4.72 -13.51
CA THR A 52 -49.62 3.46 -14.17
C THR A 52 -49.15 3.41 -15.62
N ARG A 53 -48.42 2.33 -15.99
CA ARG A 53 -48.39 1.83 -17.37
C ARG A 53 -48.39 0.30 -17.39
N LYS A 54 -49.49 -0.25 -17.89
CA LYS A 54 -49.69 -1.67 -18.22
C LYS A 54 -48.86 -2.03 -19.47
N LEU A 55 -48.24 -3.20 -19.46
CA LEU A 55 -47.84 -3.97 -20.65
C LEU A 55 -48.35 -5.42 -20.51
N PRO A 56 -48.61 -6.12 -21.63
CA PRO A 56 -49.52 -7.27 -21.70
C PRO A 56 -48.88 -8.62 -21.38
N GLU A 57 -49.74 -9.58 -21.02
CA GLU A 57 -49.47 -10.97 -20.65
C GLU A 57 -49.26 -11.92 -21.85
N THR A 58 -48.79 -13.13 -21.49
CA THR A 58 -48.68 -14.43 -22.20
C THR A 58 -47.32 -14.70 -22.88
N GLU A 59 -46.63 -15.83 -22.69
CA GLU A 59 -47.03 -17.16 -22.19
C GLU A 59 -45.82 -17.97 -21.67
N SER A 60 -46.13 -19.10 -21.04
CA SER A 60 -45.39 -19.88 -20.02
C SER A 60 -44.29 -20.87 -20.49
N LEU A 61 -43.51 -21.33 -19.49
CA LEU A 61 -42.74 -22.60 -19.28
C LEU A 61 -41.25 -22.30 -18.98
N SER A 62 -40.59 -22.75 -17.92
CA SER A 62 -40.89 -23.74 -16.88
C SER A 62 -40.07 -23.45 -15.61
N SER A 63 -40.68 -23.73 -14.46
CA SER A 63 -40.28 -23.54 -13.07
C SER A 63 -39.01 -24.29 -12.62
N VAL A 64 -38.13 -23.60 -11.90
CA VAL A 64 -37.39 -24.13 -10.75
C VAL A 64 -37.42 -23.06 -9.66
N SER A 65 -38.06 -23.38 -8.54
CA SER A 65 -38.28 -22.53 -7.37
C SER A 65 -36.97 -22.34 -6.59
N LEU A 66 -36.66 -21.07 -6.30
CA LEU A 66 -35.77 -20.66 -5.22
C LEU A 66 -36.69 -20.34 -4.03
N ASP A 67 -36.61 -21.15 -2.98
CA ASP A 67 -37.24 -20.82 -1.71
C ASP A 67 -36.33 -19.82 -0.98
N ASP A 68 -36.81 -18.58 -0.92
CA ASP A 68 -36.40 -17.54 0.03
C ASP A 68 -36.94 -17.93 1.41
N GLU A 69 -36.06 -18.23 2.36
CA GLU A 69 -36.35 -18.04 3.78
C GLU A 69 -35.43 -16.94 4.33
N SER A 70 -35.97 -15.72 4.34
CA SER A 70 -35.48 -14.65 5.20
C SER A 70 -35.92 -14.94 6.64
N SER A 71 -35.07 -15.61 7.43
CA SER A 71 -35.25 -15.64 8.88
C SER A 71 -34.72 -14.33 9.47
N TYR A 72 -35.65 -13.42 9.75
CA TYR A 72 -35.46 -12.28 10.62
C TYR A 72 -35.15 -12.83 12.03
N TYR A 73 -33.89 -12.77 12.47
CA TYR A 73 -33.52 -13.16 13.83
C TYR A 73 -33.81 -11.98 14.76
N ASP A 74 -34.85 -12.16 15.57
CA ASP A 74 -35.22 -11.32 16.69
C ASP A 74 -34.13 -11.41 17.78
N SER A 75 -33.54 -10.29 18.13
CA SER A 75 -32.42 -10.18 19.07
C SER A 75 -32.88 -9.98 20.52
N SER A 76 -34.03 -10.54 20.91
CA SER A 76 -34.61 -10.31 22.24
C SER A 76 -34.57 -11.52 23.19
N GLU A 77 -33.90 -12.61 22.81
CA GLU A 77 -33.66 -13.75 23.71
C GLU A 77 -32.19 -14.21 23.62
N MET A 78 -31.28 -13.40 24.17
CA MET A 78 -30.00 -13.92 24.67
C MET A 78 -30.12 -13.99 26.18
N GLU A 79 -29.99 -15.20 26.73
CA GLU A 79 -29.94 -15.42 28.17
C GLU A 79 -28.67 -14.74 28.73
N ASP A 80 -28.81 -14.12 29.91
CA ASP A 80 -27.78 -13.28 30.56
C ASP A 80 -26.43 -14.00 30.81
N GLU A 81 -26.34 -15.32 30.61
CA GLU A 81 -25.10 -16.09 30.75
C GLU A 81 -24.21 -16.07 29.48
N ASP A 82 -24.75 -15.75 28.28
CA ASP A 82 -23.99 -15.71 27.02
C ASP A 82 -23.32 -14.35 26.74
N GLU A 83 -23.77 -13.28 27.40
CA GLU A 83 -23.19 -11.94 27.26
C GLU A 83 -21.81 -11.83 27.95
N ASP A 84 -21.63 -12.55 29.07
CA ASP A 84 -20.37 -12.60 29.82
C ASP A 84 -19.31 -13.49 29.16
N GLU A 85 -19.73 -14.53 28.43
CA GLU A 85 -18.81 -15.36 27.63
C GLU A 85 -18.33 -14.61 26.36
N TRP A 86 -19.17 -13.74 25.78
CA TRP A 86 -18.80 -12.87 24.67
C TRP A 86 -17.82 -11.75 25.08
N LYS A 87 -18.00 -11.16 26.27
CA LYS A 87 -17.09 -10.14 26.82
C LYS A 87 -15.70 -10.70 27.15
N ASN A 88 -15.60 -11.98 27.57
CA ASN A 88 -14.33 -12.61 27.91
C ASN A 88 -13.55 -13.21 26.73
N GLN A 89 -14.14 -13.37 25.53
CA GLN A 89 -13.48 -13.98 24.37
C GLN A 89 -12.88 -12.97 23.36
N ASN A 90 -12.84 -11.69 23.71
CA ASN A 90 -12.50 -10.62 22.78
C ASN A 90 -11.44 -9.63 23.30
N VAL A 91 -10.53 -10.08 24.16
CA VAL A 91 -9.43 -9.22 24.59
C VAL A 91 -8.47 -9.00 23.43
N GLY A 92 -8.43 -7.77 22.91
CA GLY A 92 -7.38 -7.33 22.00
C GLY A 92 -6.10 -7.10 22.81
N VAL A 93 -5.02 -7.74 22.40
CA VAL A 93 -3.71 -7.63 23.07
C VAL A 93 -2.88 -6.59 22.33
N SER A 94 -2.72 -5.40 22.91
CA SER A 94 -1.74 -4.41 22.49
C SER A 94 -0.34 -4.90 22.87
N LEU A 95 0.57 -4.98 21.90
CA LEU A 95 1.88 -5.63 22.07
C LEU A 95 3.00 -4.73 22.61
N ASN A 96 2.86 -3.41 22.53
CA ASN A 96 4.00 -2.52 22.76
C ASN A 96 3.96 -1.79 24.10
N GLU A 97 2.80 -1.69 24.74
CA GLU A 97 2.68 -1.16 26.10
C GLU A 97 1.48 -1.86 26.73
N HIS A 98 1.52 -2.09 28.05
CA HIS A 98 0.44 -2.66 28.85
C HIS A 98 -0.81 -1.77 28.85
N LEU A 99 -1.31 -1.34 27.71
CA LEU A 99 -2.32 -0.31 27.58
C LEU A 99 -3.69 -0.92 27.40
N LYS A 100 -4.65 -0.33 28.11
CA LYS A 100 -6.07 -0.61 27.93
C LYS A 100 -6.80 0.70 27.68
N GLU A 101 -7.63 0.71 26.64
CA GLU A 101 -8.58 1.80 26.42
C GLU A 101 -9.87 1.47 27.19
N ASN A 102 -10.33 2.39 28.04
CA ASN A 102 -11.57 2.24 28.78
C ASN A 102 -12.79 2.62 27.93
N GLU A 103 -14.01 2.45 28.46
CA GLU A 103 -15.27 2.72 27.74
C GLU A 103 -15.44 4.18 27.29
N ASP A 104 -14.66 5.09 27.89
CA ASP A 104 -14.66 6.52 27.59
C ASP A 104 -13.55 6.92 26.59
N GLY A 105 -12.76 5.96 26.10
CA GLY A 105 -11.68 6.21 25.13
C GLY A 105 -10.36 6.69 25.75
N GLU A 106 -10.21 6.61 27.08
CA GLU A 106 -8.98 6.97 27.77
C GLU A 106 -8.05 5.75 27.86
N VAL A 107 -6.76 5.99 27.62
CA VAL A 107 -5.72 4.96 27.58
C VAL A 107 -5.03 4.88 28.95
N GLU A 108 -5.17 3.74 29.63
CA GLU A 108 -4.54 3.44 30.91
C GLU A 108 -3.34 2.51 30.76
N VAL A 109 -2.27 2.76 31.53
CA VAL A 109 -1.09 1.87 31.64
C VAL A 109 -1.35 0.85 32.76
N LEU A 110 -1.50 -0.42 32.39
CA LEU A 110 -1.64 -1.57 33.28
C LEU A 110 -0.28 -1.99 33.85
N THR A 111 -0.30 -2.59 35.03
CA THR A 111 0.85 -3.32 35.58
C THR A 111 1.01 -4.69 34.90
N GLU A 112 2.20 -5.29 35.00
CA GLU A 112 2.46 -6.65 34.47
C GLU A 112 1.44 -7.70 34.96
N GLU A 113 1.06 -7.66 36.23
CA GLU A 113 0.06 -8.58 36.80
C GLU A 113 -1.35 -8.34 36.24
N GLN A 114 -1.73 -7.07 36.02
CA GLN A 114 -3.01 -6.71 35.42
C GLN A 114 -3.06 -7.11 33.95
N ALA A 115 -1.99 -6.85 33.19
CA ALA A 115 -1.87 -7.28 31.81
C ALA A 115 -2.01 -8.80 31.65
N LYS A 116 -1.35 -9.58 32.52
CA LYS A 116 -1.48 -11.04 32.57
C LYS A 116 -2.90 -11.52 32.87
N GLN A 117 -3.61 -10.85 33.78
CA GLN A 117 -5.00 -11.16 34.11
C GLN A 117 -5.96 -10.94 32.93
N TYR A 118 -5.66 -9.98 32.04
CA TYR A 118 -6.43 -9.70 30.83
C TYR A 118 -5.92 -10.46 29.59
N GLY A 119 -4.91 -11.33 29.70
CA GLY A 119 -4.35 -12.07 28.56
C GLY A 119 -3.51 -11.21 27.60
N ILE A 120 -3.05 -10.04 28.05
CA ILE A 120 -2.07 -9.21 27.34
C ILE A 120 -0.69 -9.85 27.56
N LEU A 121 -0.23 -10.60 26.56
CA LEU A 121 1.08 -11.24 26.57
C LEU A 121 2.17 -10.23 26.19
N LEU A 122 3.23 -10.17 26.98
CA LEU A 122 4.46 -9.46 26.63
C LEU A 122 5.06 -10.04 25.34
N GLN A 123 5.78 -9.21 24.58
CA GLN A 123 6.48 -9.61 23.35
C GLN A 123 7.39 -10.84 23.55
N GLU A 124 7.94 -11.01 24.77
CA GLU A 124 8.76 -12.13 25.19
C GLU A 124 7.95 -13.40 25.52
N GLU A 125 6.70 -13.29 25.98
CA GLU A 125 5.83 -14.42 26.32
C GLU A 125 5.14 -15.03 25.08
N LEU A 126 4.96 -14.26 24.00
CA LEU A 126 4.52 -14.77 22.69
C LEU A 126 5.60 -15.53 21.92
N ALA A 127 6.88 -15.32 22.28
CA ALA A 127 8.00 -16.04 21.68
C ALA A 127 7.93 -17.56 21.94
N GLU A 128 7.16 -17.98 22.95
CA GLU A 128 6.97 -19.38 23.32
C GLU A 128 5.58 -19.90 22.92
N SER A 129 5.50 -20.36 21.66
CA SER A 129 4.82 -21.61 21.24
C SER A 129 3.60 -21.56 20.30
N GLU A 130 2.95 -20.43 20.02
CA GLU A 130 1.78 -20.45 19.12
C GLU A 130 1.81 -19.41 18.00
N TRP A 131 1.66 -19.90 16.76
CA TRP A 131 1.45 -19.04 15.60
C TRP A 131 -0.01 -18.56 15.60
N LEU A 132 -0.23 -17.26 15.36
CA LEU A 132 -1.53 -16.61 15.47
C LEU A 132 -1.89 -15.84 14.19
N TYR A 133 -3.17 -15.60 13.97
CA TYR A 133 -3.63 -14.68 12.93
C TYR A 133 -3.39 -13.24 13.36
N CYS A 134 -2.64 -12.48 12.55
CA CYS A 134 -2.44 -11.05 12.74
C CYS A 134 -3.69 -10.26 12.29
N LEU A 135 -4.13 -9.32 13.12
CA LEU A 135 -5.30 -8.46 12.92
C LEU A 135 -4.96 -7.02 13.32
N LYS A 136 -5.72 -6.05 12.80
CA LYS A 136 -5.63 -4.64 13.21
C LYS A 136 -4.19 -4.11 13.27
N GLU A 137 -3.53 -4.15 12.13
CA GLU A 137 -2.20 -3.59 11.91
C GLU A 137 -1.10 -4.21 12.80
N GLY A 138 -1.28 -5.46 13.28
CA GLY A 138 -0.33 -6.10 14.22
C GLY A 138 -0.64 -5.85 15.70
N ARG A 139 -1.73 -5.13 16.00
CA ARG A 139 -2.16 -4.79 17.37
C ARG A 139 -3.21 -5.75 17.94
N LYS A 140 -3.71 -6.71 17.17
CA LYS A 140 -4.60 -7.76 17.66
C LYS A 140 -4.21 -9.10 17.06
N TRP A 141 -4.31 -10.15 17.85
CA TRP A 141 -3.96 -11.51 17.45
C TRP A 141 -5.10 -12.48 17.74
N SER A 142 -5.26 -13.52 16.93
CA SER A 142 -6.33 -14.50 17.12
C SER A 142 -5.92 -15.92 16.75
N MET A 143 -6.45 -16.88 17.51
CA MET A 143 -6.36 -18.31 17.16
C MET A 143 -7.26 -18.70 15.98
N ARG A 144 -8.33 -17.93 15.74
CA ARG A 144 -9.33 -18.17 14.70
C ARG A 144 -9.14 -17.19 13.55
N ARG A 145 -9.30 -17.67 12.32
CA ARG A 145 -9.24 -16.82 11.14
C ARG A 145 -10.44 -15.86 11.14
N PRO A 146 -10.26 -14.57 10.84
CA PRO A 146 -11.38 -13.65 10.75
C PRO A 146 -12.33 -14.07 9.63
N LYS A 147 -13.62 -13.79 9.82
CA LYS A 147 -14.60 -13.83 8.72
C LYS A 147 -14.40 -12.58 7.88
N PHE A 148 -14.10 -12.78 6.60
CA PHE A 148 -13.86 -11.69 5.65
C PHE A 148 -14.26 -12.15 4.25
N LEU A 149 -14.73 -11.20 3.43
CA LEU A 149 -15.06 -11.47 2.04
C LEU A 149 -13.79 -11.39 1.19
N TRP A 150 -13.11 -12.52 1.05
CA TRP A 150 -11.88 -12.64 0.27
C TRP A 150 -12.14 -12.38 -1.22
N THR A 151 -11.29 -11.56 -1.85
CA THR A 151 -11.44 -11.20 -3.27
C THR A 151 -10.96 -12.31 -4.21
N GLY A 152 -9.96 -13.10 -3.78
CA GLY A 152 -9.33 -14.17 -4.55
C GLY A 152 -9.28 -15.51 -3.82
N ARG A 153 -8.31 -16.35 -4.20
CA ARG A 153 -8.12 -17.71 -3.64
C ARG A 153 -7.23 -17.73 -2.42
N LEU A 154 -6.33 -16.76 -2.28
CA LEU A 154 -5.46 -16.64 -1.13
C LEU A 154 -6.25 -16.43 0.14
N ARG A 155 -5.70 -16.94 1.23
CA ARG A 155 -6.22 -16.76 2.58
C ARG A 155 -5.05 -16.36 3.47
N MET A 156 -5.36 -15.59 4.49
CA MET A 156 -4.48 -15.40 5.63
C MET A 156 -4.16 -16.75 6.30
N HIS A 157 -2.88 -16.99 6.59
CA HIS A 157 -2.42 -18.04 7.49
C HIS A 157 -1.93 -17.44 8.81
N ARG A 158 -1.61 -18.32 9.76
CA ARG A 158 -1.03 -17.91 11.03
C ARG A 158 0.39 -17.41 10.80
N VAL A 159 0.81 -16.45 11.59
CA VAL A 159 2.06 -15.71 11.54
C VAL A 159 2.90 -16.15 12.75
N SER A 160 4.20 -16.37 12.56
CA SER A 160 5.09 -16.78 13.67
C SER A 160 5.34 -15.60 14.62
N PRO A 161 5.83 -15.83 15.85
CA PRO A 161 6.22 -14.75 16.75
C PRO A 161 7.25 -13.77 16.14
N TYR A 162 7.41 -12.62 16.78
CA TYR A 162 8.42 -11.64 16.40
C TYR A 162 9.82 -12.24 16.47
N ARG A 163 10.69 -11.82 15.54
CA ARG A 163 12.11 -12.20 15.54
C ARG A 163 12.92 -11.12 16.23
N MET A 164 13.80 -11.55 17.14
CA MET A 164 14.58 -10.64 17.98
C MET A 164 15.75 -10.02 17.21
N VAL A 165 15.87 -8.70 17.28
CA VAL A 165 17.02 -7.97 16.78
C VAL A 165 18.03 -7.74 17.91
N PRO A 166 19.31 -8.16 17.79
CA PRO A 166 20.31 -7.93 18.83
C PRO A 166 20.47 -6.45 19.22
N GLU A 167 20.81 -6.18 20.48
CA GLU A 167 21.03 -4.83 20.98
C GLU A 167 22.14 -4.08 20.23
N SER A 168 23.15 -4.81 19.73
CA SER A 168 24.28 -4.25 18.97
C SER A 168 23.90 -3.64 17.62
N ILE A 169 22.73 -3.98 17.08
CA ILE A 169 22.24 -3.46 15.80
C ILE A 169 21.61 -2.08 16.03
N PRO A 170 22.08 -1.01 15.35
CA PRO A 170 21.43 0.29 15.37
C PRO A 170 19.98 0.20 14.89
N LYS A 171 19.07 0.88 15.58
CA LYS A 171 17.62 0.79 15.33
C LYS A 171 17.06 2.14 14.90
N PRO A 172 16.06 2.18 14.01
CA PRO A 172 15.29 3.39 13.75
C PRO A 172 14.45 3.78 14.98
N ASP A 173 13.89 4.99 14.98
CA ASP A 173 13.13 5.53 16.12
C ASP A 173 11.86 4.74 16.45
N TYR A 174 11.20 4.18 15.44
CA TYR A 174 10.00 3.36 15.58
C TYR A 174 10.26 1.91 16.00
N ALA A 175 11.50 1.46 16.13
CA ALA A 175 11.78 0.04 16.37
C ALA A 175 11.16 -0.49 17.67
N LEU A 176 10.97 0.39 18.67
CA LEU A 176 10.43 0.03 19.99
C LEU A 176 8.91 0.12 20.04
N ASP A 177 8.34 1.28 19.73
CA ASP A 177 6.92 1.59 19.90
C ASP A 177 6.09 1.40 18.62
N GLY A 178 6.77 1.21 17.49
CA GLY A 178 6.21 1.12 16.17
C GLY A 178 5.75 2.45 15.57
N PHE A 179 6.09 3.60 16.16
CA PHE A 179 5.64 4.90 15.69
C PHE A 179 6.79 5.75 15.13
N PRO A 180 6.82 6.05 13.81
CA PRO A 180 7.92 6.78 13.18
C PRO A 180 7.82 8.28 13.45
N THR A 181 8.19 8.67 14.67
CA THR A 181 8.08 10.04 15.18
C THR A 181 8.82 11.05 14.29
N SER A 182 10.01 10.69 13.79
CA SER A 182 10.83 11.53 12.91
C SER A 182 10.18 11.76 11.55
N GLU A 183 9.47 10.77 10.99
CA GLU A 183 8.74 10.90 9.72
C GLU A 183 7.54 11.82 9.86
N VAL A 184 6.71 11.58 10.88
CA VAL A 184 5.55 12.42 11.17
C VAL A 184 5.99 13.87 11.43
N GLY A 185 7.06 14.06 12.20
CA GLY A 185 7.65 15.37 12.42
C GLY A 185 8.14 16.02 11.12
N ALA A 186 8.78 15.27 10.23
CA ALA A 186 9.25 15.77 8.95
C ALA A 186 8.08 16.15 8.01
N GLU A 187 7.03 15.35 7.96
CA GLU A 187 5.84 15.61 7.14
C GLU A 187 5.12 16.89 7.59
N VAL A 188 4.89 17.05 8.89
CA VAL A 188 4.24 18.26 9.45
C VAL A 188 5.03 19.52 9.14
N ASN A 189 6.36 19.44 9.12
CA ASN A 189 7.24 20.56 8.86
C ASN A 189 7.59 20.75 7.36
N ALA A 190 7.21 19.81 6.50
CA ALA A 190 7.57 19.84 5.09
C ALA A 190 6.84 20.99 4.38
N LYS A 191 7.60 21.88 3.73
CA LYS A 191 7.00 22.78 2.76
C LYS A 191 6.61 21.99 1.53
N LYS A 192 5.42 22.28 1.00
CA LYS A 192 4.88 21.58 -0.18
C LYS A 192 5.86 21.61 -1.36
N GLY A 193 6.32 20.43 -1.77
CA GLY A 193 7.25 20.26 -2.89
C GLY A 193 8.73 20.47 -2.56
N GLU A 194 9.07 20.67 -1.29
CA GLU A 194 10.44 20.62 -0.80
C GLU A 194 10.84 19.16 -0.55
N VAL A 195 11.93 18.75 -1.19
CA VAL A 195 12.49 17.40 -1.08
C VAL A 195 13.93 17.54 -0.60
N PRO A 196 14.38 16.78 0.42
CA PRO A 196 15.74 16.86 0.93
C PRO A 196 16.79 16.62 -0.16
N ILE A 197 17.82 17.46 -0.17
CA ILE A 197 19.03 17.28 -0.99
C ILE A 197 20.10 16.72 -0.07
N LYS A 198 20.56 15.51 -0.34
CA LYS A 198 21.59 14.84 0.47
C LYS A 198 22.97 15.44 0.20
N SER A 199 23.75 15.57 1.27
CA SER A 199 25.19 15.79 1.24
C SER A 199 25.94 14.59 0.65
N LYS A 200 27.23 14.76 0.37
CA LYS A 200 28.05 13.67 -0.18
C LYS A 200 28.14 12.49 0.78
N GLU A 201 28.22 12.78 2.07
CA GLU A 201 28.30 11.82 3.17
C GLU A 201 26.98 11.04 3.30
N GLU A 202 25.83 11.72 3.23
CA GLU A 202 24.52 11.06 3.22
C GLU A 202 24.30 10.20 1.97
N ILE A 203 24.79 10.64 0.80
CA ILE A 203 24.72 9.84 -0.43
C ILE A 203 25.53 8.55 -0.29
N GLU A 204 26.70 8.60 0.35
CA GLU A 204 27.50 7.38 0.58
C GLU A 204 26.81 6.44 1.57
N GLY A 205 26.19 6.98 2.63
CA GLY A 205 25.34 6.19 3.53
C GLY A 205 24.19 5.50 2.80
N MET A 206 23.54 6.19 1.86
CA MET A 206 22.51 5.60 1.00
C MET A 206 23.04 4.47 0.13
N ARG A 207 24.23 4.62 -0.49
CA ARG A 207 24.85 3.55 -1.29
C ARG A 207 25.12 2.30 -0.46
N GLU A 208 25.65 2.47 0.75
CA GLU A 208 25.93 1.35 1.64
C GLU A 208 24.63 0.64 2.08
N ALA A 209 23.62 1.39 2.51
CA ALA A 209 22.33 0.81 2.90
C ALA A 209 21.62 0.09 1.74
N CYS A 210 21.61 0.69 0.55
CA CYS A 210 21.02 0.08 -0.65
C CYS A 210 21.76 -1.19 -1.09
N LYS A 211 23.09 -1.22 -0.95
CA LYS A 211 23.88 -2.42 -1.23
C LYS A 211 23.54 -3.56 -0.27
N VAL A 212 23.39 -3.26 1.02
CA VAL A 212 22.94 -4.24 2.03
C VAL A 212 21.55 -4.77 1.68
N ALA A 213 20.60 -3.89 1.37
CA ALA A 213 19.25 -4.29 0.99
C ALA A 213 19.23 -5.22 -0.24
N ARG A 214 20.03 -4.91 -1.27
CA ARG A 214 20.23 -5.79 -2.43
C ARG A 214 20.76 -7.17 -2.02
N GLU A 215 21.78 -7.24 -1.19
CA GLU A 215 22.36 -8.51 -0.73
C GLU A 215 21.34 -9.36 0.05
N VAL A 216 20.49 -8.71 0.85
CA VAL A 216 19.39 -9.36 1.58
C VAL A 216 18.32 -9.89 0.63
N LEU A 217 17.84 -9.09 -0.34
CA LEU A 217 16.88 -9.54 -1.33
C LEU A 217 17.41 -10.74 -2.12
N ASP A 218 18.64 -10.63 -2.64
CA ASP A 218 19.26 -11.70 -3.43
C ASP A 218 19.40 -13.00 -2.60
N SER A 219 19.56 -12.90 -1.29
CA SER A 219 19.64 -14.03 -0.37
C SER A 219 18.30 -14.74 -0.18
N ALA A 220 17.22 -13.99 0.00
CA ALA A 220 15.87 -14.53 0.08
C ALA A 220 15.40 -15.11 -1.27
N THR A 221 15.71 -14.44 -2.39
CA THR A 221 15.33 -14.90 -3.74
C THR A 221 15.87 -16.30 -4.06
N ARG A 222 17.08 -16.66 -3.58
CA ARG A 222 17.66 -18.00 -3.80
C ARG A 222 16.86 -19.13 -3.14
N MET A 223 16.01 -18.80 -2.17
CA MET A 223 15.18 -19.75 -1.45
C MET A 223 13.79 -19.95 -2.06
N ILE A 224 13.39 -19.10 -3.01
CA ILE A 224 12.05 -19.15 -3.62
C ILE A 224 11.90 -20.43 -4.45
N LYS A 225 11.04 -21.33 -3.97
CA LYS A 225 10.61 -22.56 -4.65
C LYS A 225 9.29 -23.05 -4.05
N GLU A 226 8.64 -23.96 -4.76
CA GLU A 226 7.45 -24.66 -4.27
C GLU A 226 7.70 -25.30 -2.88
N GLY A 227 6.72 -25.17 -1.99
CA GLY A 227 6.76 -25.73 -0.63
C GLY A 227 7.48 -24.87 0.42
N VAL A 228 8.20 -23.82 0.02
CA VAL A 228 8.80 -22.86 0.98
C VAL A 228 7.72 -21.91 1.48
N THR A 229 7.68 -21.67 2.79
CA THR A 229 6.72 -20.72 3.36
C THR A 229 7.21 -19.28 3.24
N THR A 230 6.29 -18.32 3.19
CA THR A 230 6.67 -16.90 3.23
C THR A 230 7.36 -16.53 4.56
N ASP A 231 6.99 -17.15 5.69
CA ASP A 231 7.69 -16.99 6.97
C ASP A 231 9.15 -17.51 6.95
N GLU A 232 9.45 -18.56 6.17
CA GLU A 232 10.84 -19.00 5.96
C GLU A 232 11.66 -18.00 5.14
N LEU A 233 11.03 -17.32 4.17
CA LEU A 233 11.68 -16.23 3.42
C LEU A 233 11.94 -15.03 4.34
N ASP A 234 10.97 -14.67 5.19
CA ASP A 234 11.14 -13.67 6.24
C ASP A 234 12.28 -14.01 7.20
N ARG A 235 12.41 -15.27 7.63
CA ARG A 235 13.55 -15.70 8.46
C ARG A 235 14.88 -15.41 7.77
N VAL A 236 15.01 -15.77 6.50
CA VAL A 236 16.24 -15.56 5.74
C VAL A 236 16.54 -14.06 5.58
N VAL A 237 15.53 -13.25 5.30
CA VAL A 237 15.68 -11.78 5.25
C VAL A 237 16.15 -11.25 6.60
N HIS A 238 15.48 -11.64 7.69
CA HIS A 238 15.81 -11.21 9.04
C HIS A 238 17.25 -11.58 9.40
N ASP A 239 17.60 -12.86 9.30
CA ASP A 239 18.93 -13.36 9.68
C ASP A 239 20.03 -12.67 8.85
N THR A 240 19.83 -12.52 7.54
CA THR A 240 20.80 -11.85 6.66
C THR A 240 20.95 -10.36 7.00
N CYS A 241 19.86 -9.65 7.33
CA CYS A 241 19.92 -8.27 7.81
C CYS A 241 20.83 -8.17 9.05
N ILE A 242 20.62 -9.04 10.04
CA ILE A 242 21.39 -9.04 11.28
C ILE A 242 22.86 -9.36 11.02
N GLU A 243 23.15 -10.37 10.19
CA GLU A 243 24.52 -10.75 9.80
C GLU A 243 25.28 -9.60 9.13
N LEU A 244 24.60 -8.78 8.33
CA LEU A 244 25.16 -7.61 7.67
C LEU A 244 25.21 -6.36 8.56
N GLY A 245 24.75 -6.46 9.81
CA GLY A 245 24.75 -5.35 10.77
C GLY A 245 23.64 -4.32 10.53
N ALA A 246 22.54 -4.71 9.88
CA ALA A 246 21.41 -3.87 9.56
C ALA A 246 20.14 -4.27 10.32
N TYR A 247 19.23 -3.32 10.47
CA TYR A 247 17.89 -3.54 10.99
C TYR A 247 16.89 -3.74 9.82
N PRO A 248 16.03 -4.76 9.83
CA PRO A 248 14.98 -4.90 8.83
C PRO A 248 13.89 -3.83 9.04
N SER A 249 13.86 -2.82 8.18
CA SER A 249 13.05 -1.60 8.41
C SER A 249 11.55 -1.84 8.56
N PRO A 250 10.92 -2.81 7.85
CA PRO A 250 9.50 -3.10 8.06
C PRO A 250 9.19 -3.58 9.48
N LEU A 251 10.15 -4.17 10.19
CA LEU A 251 9.90 -4.76 11.49
C LEU A 251 9.45 -3.69 12.50
N ASN A 252 8.26 -3.88 13.05
CA ASN A 252 7.55 -2.98 13.96
C ASN A 252 7.17 -1.62 13.34
N TYR A 253 7.44 -1.31 12.07
CA TYR A 253 7.00 -0.05 11.45
C TYR A 253 5.46 0.02 11.42
N TYR A 254 4.86 0.97 12.14
CA TYR A 254 3.43 1.00 12.46
C TYR A 254 2.88 -0.33 13.02
N ASN A 255 3.69 -1.09 13.75
CA ASN A 255 3.43 -2.43 14.28
C ASN A 255 3.37 -3.55 13.21
N PHE A 256 3.93 -3.35 12.03
CA PHE A 256 4.08 -4.43 11.05
C PHE A 256 4.91 -5.59 11.64
N PRO A 257 4.43 -6.85 11.58
CA PRO A 257 4.96 -7.90 12.45
C PRO A 257 6.17 -8.68 11.92
N LYS A 258 6.69 -8.30 10.74
CA LYS A 258 7.69 -9.08 10.01
C LYS A 258 8.80 -8.20 9.44
N SER A 259 9.86 -8.83 8.98
CA SER A 259 11.08 -8.18 8.50
C SER A 259 11.07 -7.87 7.01
N VAL A 260 10.08 -8.40 6.28
CA VAL A 260 9.90 -8.27 4.83
C VAL A 260 8.41 -8.31 4.52
N CYS A 261 7.98 -7.71 3.41
CA CYS A 261 6.66 -7.99 2.85
C CYS A 261 6.76 -9.10 1.80
N SER A 262 5.83 -10.05 1.83
CA SER A 262 5.74 -11.15 0.86
C SER A 262 4.37 -11.16 0.17
N SER A 263 4.30 -10.61 -1.03
CA SER A 263 3.04 -10.35 -1.74
C SER A 263 2.84 -11.38 -2.85
N VAL A 264 2.01 -12.40 -2.57
CA VAL A 264 1.72 -13.49 -3.51
C VAL A 264 0.49 -13.17 -4.37
N ASN A 265 0.55 -13.48 -5.67
CA ASN A 265 -0.58 -13.47 -6.60
C ASN A 265 -1.45 -12.19 -6.55
N GLU A 266 -2.67 -12.23 -5.99
CA GLU A 266 -3.58 -11.09 -5.90
C GLU A 266 -3.21 -10.05 -4.83
N VAL A 267 -2.22 -10.34 -3.99
CA VAL A 267 -1.64 -9.36 -3.06
C VAL A 267 -0.84 -8.35 -3.87
N VAL A 268 -1.24 -7.07 -3.73
CA VAL A 268 -0.63 -5.91 -4.38
C VAL A 268 0.66 -5.51 -3.69
N CYS A 269 0.61 -5.35 -2.36
CA CYS A 269 1.74 -4.99 -1.51
C CYS A 269 1.44 -5.35 -0.04
N HIS A 270 2.47 -5.24 0.80
CA HIS A 270 2.39 -5.38 2.26
C HIS A 270 1.80 -6.71 2.76
N GLY A 271 1.93 -7.78 1.97
CA GLY A 271 1.56 -9.12 2.44
C GLY A 271 2.42 -9.53 3.63
N ILE A 272 1.80 -9.94 4.73
CA ILE A 272 2.52 -10.39 5.94
C ILE A 272 3.02 -11.82 5.73
N PRO A 273 4.33 -12.10 5.89
CA PRO A 273 4.87 -13.45 5.93
C PRO A 273 4.17 -14.36 6.95
N ASP A 274 3.74 -15.55 6.50
CA ASP A 274 2.91 -16.48 7.26
C ASP A 274 3.23 -17.96 6.91
N ARG A 275 2.43 -18.91 7.44
CA ARG A 275 2.61 -20.36 7.17
C ARG A 275 2.25 -20.81 5.76
N ARG A 276 1.86 -19.91 4.85
CA ARG A 276 1.49 -20.31 3.51
C ARG A 276 2.72 -20.77 2.74
N GLU A 277 2.70 -22.01 2.30
CA GLU A 277 3.68 -22.54 1.34
C GLU A 277 3.43 -21.94 -0.05
N LEU A 278 4.51 -21.60 -0.76
CA LEU A 278 4.45 -21.21 -2.16
C LEU A 278 4.06 -22.40 -3.04
N GLU A 279 3.20 -22.18 -4.02
CA GLU A 279 2.67 -23.21 -4.92
C GLU A 279 3.27 -23.08 -6.34
N ASP A 280 3.34 -24.20 -7.07
CA ASP A 280 3.71 -24.19 -8.49
C ASP A 280 2.78 -23.26 -9.28
N GLY A 281 3.37 -22.32 -10.02
CA GLY A 281 2.63 -21.33 -10.80
C GLY A 281 2.29 -20.05 -10.04
N ASP A 282 2.67 -19.90 -8.77
CA ASP A 282 2.59 -18.62 -8.05
C ASP A 282 3.55 -17.57 -8.65
N ILE A 283 3.19 -16.30 -8.48
CA ILE A 283 4.16 -15.21 -8.47
C ILE A 283 4.21 -14.63 -7.07
N VAL A 284 5.40 -14.25 -6.59
CA VAL A 284 5.61 -13.69 -5.26
C VAL A 284 6.56 -12.50 -5.37
N ASN A 285 6.14 -11.35 -4.86
CA ASN A 285 7.01 -10.20 -4.64
C ASN A 285 7.59 -10.26 -3.22
N LEU A 286 8.90 -9.98 -3.10
CA LEU A 286 9.56 -9.75 -1.83
C LEU A 286 10.04 -8.31 -1.77
N ASP A 287 9.59 -7.60 -0.74
CA ASP A 287 9.88 -6.19 -0.51
C ASP A 287 10.79 -5.98 0.69
N VAL A 288 12.02 -5.56 0.42
CA VAL A 288 13.13 -5.56 1.35
C VAL A 288 13.60 -4.14 1.59
N THR A 289 13.52 -3.71 2.84
CA THR A 289 14.14 -2.47 3.28
C THR A 289 15.09 -2.72 4.45
N CYS A 290 16.31 -2.21 4.35
CA CYS A 290 17.32 -2.32 5.41
C CYS A 290 17.71 -0.95 5.94
N PHE A 291 17.73 -0.80 7.26
CA PHE A 291 18.27 0.36 7.95
C PHE A 291 19.71 0.05 8.36
N TYR A 292 20.66 0.76 7.76
CA TYR A 292 22.09 0.56 7.93
C TYR A 292 22.79 1.90 8.11
N LYS A 293 23.55 2.03 9.20
CA LYS A 293 24.31 3.25 9.55
C LYS A 293 23.51 4.55 9.45
N GLY A 294 22.23 4.52 9.83
CA GLY A 294 21.38 5.71 9.84
C GLY A 294 20.60 5.96 8.55
N PHE A 295 20.64 5.06 7.56
CA PHE A 295 19.94 5.21 6.28
C PHE A 295 19.15 3.95 5.92
N HIS A 296 17.99 4.14 5.31
CA HIS A 296 17.16 3.09 4.73
C HIS A 296 17.53 2.89 3.25
N GLY A 297 17.64 1.64 2.82
CA GLY A 297 17.73 1.27 1.41
C GLY A 297 16.62 0.29 1.06
N ASP A 298 15.91 0.54 -0.04
CA ASP A 298 14.65 -0.12 -0.38
C ASP A 298 14.56 -0.63 -1.81
N LEU A 299 14.05 -1.85 -1.97
CA LEU A 299 13.86 -2.50 -3.25
C LEU A 299 12.95 -3.74 -3.14
N ASN A 300 12.29 -4.06 -4.25
CA ASN A 300 11.50 -5.26 -4.37
C ASN A 300 11.55 -5.86 -5.78
N GLU A 301 11.36 -7.18 -5.87
CA GLU A 301 11.27 -7.92 -7.12
C GLU A 301 10.15 -8.96 -7.06
N THR A 302 9.38 -9.08 -8.16
CA THR A 302 8.42 -10.18 -8.33
C THR A 302 9.09 -11.39 -8.98
N HIS A 303 9.03 -12.54 -8.31
CA HIS A 303 9.61 -13.81 -8.75
C HIS A 303 8.53 -14.83 -9.15
N CYS A 304 8.88 -15.71 -10.09
CA CYS A 304 8.03 -16.83 -10.52
C CYS A 304 8.35 -18.08 -9.70
N VAL A 305 7.33 -18.76 -9.17
CA VAL A 305 7.47 -20.04 -8.47
C VAL A 305 7.14 -21.18 -9.45
N GLY A 306 8.12 -22.03 -9.74
CA GLY A 306 7.93 -23.17 -10.64
C GLY A 306 7.46 -22.77 -12.04
N LYS A 307 6.43 -23.43 -12.56
CA LYS A 307 5.89 -23.29 -13.92
C LYS A 307 4.76 -22.27 -14.00
N VAL A 308 5.14 -21.00 -14.04
CA VAL A 308 4.20 -19.88 -14.23
C VAL A 308 3.69 -19.79 -15.68
N SER A 309 2.39 -19.47 -15.84
CA SER A 309 1.76 -19.27 -17.16
C SER A 309 2.35 -18.08 -17.92
N GLU A 310 2.31 -18.10 -19.26
CA GLU A 310 2.81 -16.97 -20.08
C GLU A 310 2.06 -15.67 -19.82
N LYS A 311 0.77 -15.74 -19.46
CA LYS A 311 -0.02 -14.58 -19.05
C LYS A 311 0.58 -13.90 -17.82
N HIS A 312 0.92 -14.68 -16.79
CA HIS A 312 1.46 -14.17 -15.54
C HIS A 312 2.93 -13.73 -15.70
N LYS A 313 3.72 -14.44 -16.52
CA LYS A 313 5.06 -13.94 -16.90
C LYS A 313 5.01 -12.63 -17.66
N LYS A 314 4.00 -12.42 -18.53
CA LYS A 314 3.79 -11.14 -19.20
C LYS A 314 3.50 -10.02 -18.18
N LEU A 315 2.66 -10.27 -17.18
CA LEU A 315 2.42 -9.32 -16.09
C LEU A 315 3.73 -8.90 -15.40
N VAL A 316 4.52 -9.87 -14.95
CA VAL A 316 5.80 -9.64 -14.27
C VAL A 316 6.76 -8.82 -15.15
N ARG A 317 6.93 -9.20 -16.42
CA ARG A 317 7.77 -8.45 -17.35
C ARG A 317 7.27 -7.02 -17.57
N THR A 318 5.97 -6.83 -17.75
CA THR A 318 5.42 -5.48 -17.95
C THR A 318 5.56 -4.61 -16.71
N ALA A 319 5.44 -5.15 -15.50
CA ALA A 319 5.70 -4.41 -14.26
C ALA A 319 7.15 -3.91 -14.18
N HIS A 320 8.12 -4.78 -14.49
CA HIS A 320 9.54 -4.40 -14.59
C HIS A 320 9.78 -3.31 -15.64
N GLU A 321 9.27 -3.51 -16.86
CA GLU A 321 9.41 -2.53 -17.96
C GLU A 321 8.74 -1.18 -17.64
N CYS A 322 7.63 -1.17 -16.88
CA CYS A 322 7.00 0.05 -16.37
C CYS A 322 7.95 0.83 -15.47
N MET A 323 8.58 0.15 -14.49
CA MET A 323 9.59 0.74 -13.61
C MET A 323 10.77 1.29 -14.41
N GLU A 324 11.37 0.51 -15.31
CA GLU A 324 12.52 0.93 -16.13
C GLU A 324 12.21 2.18 -16.97
N LYS A 325 11.02 2.25 -17.57
CA LYS A 325 10.60 3.42 -18.35
C LYS A 325 10.50 4.69 -17.52
N ALA A 326 10.09 4.57 -16.26
CA ALA A 326 10.06 5.71 -15.34
C ALA A 326 11.47 6.10 -14.87
N ILE A 327 12.32 5.12 -14.52
CA ILE A 327 13.73 5.34 -14.15
C ILE A 327 14.48 6.08 -15.27
N ALA A 328 14.24 5.72 -16.54
CA ALA A 328 14.87 6.37 -17.70
C ALA A 328 14.54 7.87 -17.84
N MET A 329 13.49 8.36 -17.17
CA MET A 329 13.16 9.78 -17.13
C MET A 329 13.88 10.55 -16.02
N VAL A 330 14.49 9.87 -15.04
CA VAL A 330 15.05 10.51 -13.85
C VAL A 330 16.30 11.31 -14.20
N ARG A 331 16.18 12.64 -14.04
CA ARG A 331 17.25 13.63 -14.16
C ARG A 331 16.77 14.98 -13.60
N PRO A 332 17.69 15.92 -13.29
CA PRO A 332 17.31 17.24 -12.81
C PRO A 332 16.32 17.96 -13.74
N GLY A 333 15.34 18.64 -13.14
CA GLY A 333 14.32 19.43 -13.85
C GLY A 333 13.07 18.65 -14.27
N VAL A 334 13.10 17.32 -14.27
CA VAL A 334 11.90 16.50 -14.53
C VAL A 334 10.95 16.57 -13.32
N ARG A 335 9.65 16.68 -13.56
CA ARG A 335 8.64 16.74 -12.49
C ARG A 335 8.29 15.34 -12.01
N PHE A 336 8.16 15.13 -10.71
CA PHE A 336 7.78 13.83 -10.15
C PHE A 336 6.45 13.31 -10.73
N ARG A 337 5.46 14.19 -10.91
CA ARG A 337 4.17 13.82 -11.51
C ARG A 337 4.25 13.27 -12.94
N ASP A 338 5.33 13.55 -13.67
CA ASP A 338 5.46 13.12 -15.06
C ASP A 338 5.83 11.62 -15.15
N LEU A 339 6.36 11.01 -14.07
CA LEU A 339 6.77 9.60 -14.01
C LEU A 339 5.60 8.61 -14.19
N GLY A 340 4.40 8.96 -13.73
CA GLY A 340 3.23 8.08 -13.86
C GLY A 340 2.72 7.92 -15.29
N THR A 341 3.10 8.83 -16.20
CA THR A 341 2.66 8.82 -17.60
C THR A 341 3.22 7.63 -18.38
N PRO A 342 4.55 7.43 -18.49
CA PRO A 342 5.10 6.26 -19.20
C PRO A 342 4.67 4.93 -18.56
N ILE A 343 4.55 4.87 -17.23
CA ILE A 343 4.08 3.68 -16.50
C ILE A 343 2.66 3.33 -16.97
N SER A 344 1.74 4.29 -16.91
CA SER A 344 0.33 4.08 -17.28
C SER A 344 0.16 3.71 -18.74
N GLN A 345 0.90 4.36 -19.63
CA GLN A 345 0.85 4.07 -21.06
C GLN A 345 1.33 2.65 -21.36
N HIS A 346 2.45 2.23 -20.76
CA HIS A 346 3.01 0.90 -20.99
C HIS A 346 2.14 -0.22 -20.40
N ALA A 347 1.62 -0.04 -19.18
CA ALA A 347 0.70 -0.99 -18.55
C ALA A 347 -0.58 -1.14 -19.40
N LYS A 348 -1.20 -0.02 -19.79
CA LYS A 348 -2.42 -0.01 -20.60
C LYS A 348 -2.22 -0.65 -21.97
N ALA A 349 -1.12 -0.35 -22.65
CA ALA A 349 -0.78 -0.95 -23.95
C ALA A 349 -0.66 -2.48 -23.88
N ASN A 350 -0.31 -3.02 -22.71
CA ASN A 350 -0.19 -4.45 -22.47
C ASN A 350 -1.46 -5.11 -21.89
N GLY A 351 -2.53 -4.34 -21.65
CA GLY A 351 -3.80 -4.84 -21.12
C GLY A 351 -3.88 -4.90 -19.60
N PHE A 352 -3.06 -4.13 -18.89
CA PHE A 352 -3.00 -4.08 -17.43
C PHE A 352 -3.42 -2.71 -16.88
N SER A 353 -3.61 -2.64 -15.57
CA SER A 353 -3.93 -1.40 -14.85
C SER A 353 -2.88 -1.05 -13.80
N VAL A 354 -2.86 0.21 -13.39
CA VAL A 354 -1.90 0.73 -12.39
C VAL A 354 -2.65 1.05 -11.11
N VAL A 355 -2.14 0.52 -9.98
CA VAL A 355 -2.64 0.82 -8.63
C VAL A 355 -2.52 2.31 -8.33
N ARG A 356 -3.47 2.83 -7.54
CA ARG A 356 -3.54 4.27 -7.22
C ARG A 356 -3.43 4.61 -5.74
N ASP A 357 -3.57 3.60 -4.89
CA ASP A 357 -3.66 3.77 -3.44
C ASP A 357 -2.26 3.84 -2.80
N TYR A 358 -1.22 3.37 -3.51
CA TYR A 358 0.18 3.32 -3.09
C TYR A 358 1.09 4.00 -4.13
N CYS A 359 2.24 4.49 -3.68
CA CYS A 359 3.13 5.38 -4.43
C CYS A 359 4.58 5.24 -3.97
N GLY A 360 5.51 5.59 -4.85
CA GLY A 360 6.90 5.79 -4.45
C GLY A 360 7.04 6.91 -3.44
N HIS A 361 8.18 6.94 -2.75
CA HIS A 361 8.45 7.89 -1.68
C HIS A 361 9.88 8.41 -1.71
N GLY A 362 10.12 9.53 -1.04
CA GLY A 362 11.47 9.90 -0.63
C GLY A 362 11.98 8.91 0.40
N ILE A 363 13.28 8.65 0.37
CA ILE A 363 13.93 7.72 1.29
C ILE A 363 15.30 8.25 1.69
N GLY A 364 15.72 7.97 2.92
CA GLY A 364 16.95 8.52 3.47
C GLY A 364 17.23 8.00 4.87
N ASN A 365 17.50 8.94 5.76
CA ASN A 365 17.43 8.73 7.21
C ASN A 365 16.01 8.44 7.71
N LEU A 366 15.00 8.78 6.90
CA LEU A 366 13.60 8.42 7.07
C LEU A 366 13.27 7.27 6.12
N PHE A 367 12.43 6.33 6.54
CA PHE A 367 11.96 5.22 5.71
C PHE A 367 11.06 5.77 4.61
N HIS A 368 10.01 6.51 5.01
CA HIS A 368 9.12 7.22 4.08
C HIS A 368 9.16 8.73 4.32
N CYS A 369 9.44 9.51 3.27
CA CYS A 369 9.35 10.97 3.32
C CYS A 369 9.01 11.58 1.96
N ALA A 370 9.00 12.92 1.86
CA ALA A 370 8.77 13.60 0.59
C ALA A 370 9.89 13.28 -0.42
N PRO A 371 9.56 13.07 -1.71
CA PRO A 371 8.25 13.28 -2.33
C PRO A 371 7.39 12.02 -2.41
N THR A 372 6.08 12.18 -2.38
CA THR A 372 5.11 11.16 -2.80
C THR A 372 5.10 11.05 -4.33
N ILE A 373 5.33 9.86 -4.91
CA ILE A 373 5.48 9.61 -6.35
C ILE A 373 4.41 8.63 -6.86
N PRO A 374 3.22 9.11 -7.28
CA PRO A 374 2.19 8.25 -7.85
C PRO A 374 2.61 7.66 -9.20
N HIS A 375 2.31 6.37 -9.39
CA HIS A 375 2.64 5.63 -10.61
C HIS A 375 1.62 5.81 -11.75
N TYR A 376 0.50 6.49 -11.49
CA TYR A 376 -0.54 6.73 -12.48
C TYR A 376 -0.43 8.12 -13.14
N GLU A 377 -0.88 8.21 -14.39
CA GLU A 377 -0.89 9.45 -15.18
C GLU A 377 -1.80 10.54 -14.59
N LYS A 378 -1.52 11.81 -14.91
CA LYS A 378 -2.33 12.98 -14.49
C LYS A 378 -2.48 13.15 -12.96
N ASN A 379 -1.56 12.58 -12.18
CA ASN A 379 -1.46 12.88 -10.76
C ASN A 379 -1.01 14.35 -10.54
N LYS A 380 -1.17 14.84 -9.30
CA LYS A 380 -0.94 16.24 -8.95
C LYS A 380 0.28 16.45 -8.05
N THR A 381 1.20 15.47 -8.00
CA THR A 381 2.40 15.58 -7.17
C THR A 381 3.20 16.84 -7.52
N PRO A 382 3.53 17.68 -6.52
CA PRO A 382 4.36 18.86 -6.73
C PRO A 382 5.84 18.50 -6.82
N GLY A 383 6.66 19.46 -7.26
CA GLY A 383 8.11 19.35 -7.20
C GLY A 383 8.77 18.85 -8.49
N THR A 384 10.07 19.15 -8.58
CA THR A 384 10.97 18.76 -9.67
C THR A 384 12.21 18.10 -9.08
N MET A 385 12.70 17.08 -9.74
CA MET A 385 13.93 16.39 -9.36
C MET A 385 15.13 17.33 -9.41
N ARG A 386 16.05 17.18 -8.46
CA ARG A 386 17.34 17.86 -8.41
C ARG A 386 18.42 16.85 -8.01
N ALA A 387 19.66 17.16 -8.36
CA ALA A 387 20.80 16.33 -7.98
C ALA A 387 20.88 16.21 -6.44
N GLY A 388 21.18 15.00 -5.94
CA GLY A 388 21.25 14.70 -4.51
C GLY A 388 19.93 14.25 -3.88
N MET A 389 18.81 14.28 -4.60
CA MET A 389 17.55 13.68 -4.13
C MET A 389 17.61 12.16 -4.25
N THR A 390 17.13 11.44 -3.23
CA THR A 390 16.89 10.00 -3.30
C THR A 390 15.43 9.66 -3.05
N PHE A 391 14.90 8.73 -3.81
CA PHE A 391 13.50 8.33 -3.80
C PHE A 391 13.31 6.98 -4.48
N THR A 392 12.15 6.36 -4.28
CA THR A 392 11.77 5.09 -4.88
C THR A 392 10.88 5.29 -6.12
N ILE A 393 10.93 4.32 -7.03
CA ILE A 393 9.91 4.12 -8.07
C ILE A 393 9.50 2.66 -7.98
N GLU A 394 8.24 2.40 -7.64
CA GLU A 394 7.75 1.09 -7.20
C GLU A 394 6.38 0.69 -7.81
N PRO A 395 6.19 0.75 -9.15
CA PRO A 395 4.88 0.57 -9.74
C PRO A 395 4.28 -0.82 -9.49
N MET A 396 3.11 -0.85 -8.85
CA MET A 396 2.25 -2.04 -8.77
C MET A 396 1.29 -2.10 -9.96
N ILE A 397 1.40 -3.17 -10.74
CA ILE A 397 0.63 -3.40 -11.97
C ILE A 397 -0.32 -4.58 -11.77
N ASN A 398 -1.61 -4.35 -12.00
CA ASN A 398 -2.66 -5.34 -11.81
C ASN A 398 -3.12 -5.92 -13.16
N GLU A 399 -3.43 -7.22 -13.18
CA GLU A 399 -4.04 -7.88 -14.34
C GLU A 399 -5.45 -7.36 -14.67
N GLY A 400 -6.14 -6.82 -13.67
CA GLY A 400 -7.54 -6.45 -13.75
C GLY A 400 -7.80 -5.07 -13.17
N SER A 401 -8.55 -5.03 -12.08
CA SER A 401 -8.95 -3.76 -11.45
C SER A 401 -7.75 -3.02 -10.86
N LYS A 402 -7.75 -1.69 -10.99
CA LYS A 402 -6.78 -0.80 -10.32
C LYS A 402 -7.07 -0.58 -8.81
N HIS A 403 -8.21 -1.08 -8.34
CA HIS A 403 -8.70 -0.85 -6.99
C HIS A 403 -8.23 -1.94 -6.05
N CYS A 404 -7.83 -1.55 -4.85
CA CYS A 404 -7.41 -2.48 -3.80
C CYS A 404 -8.48 -2.60 -2.71
N VAL A 405 -8.38 -3.65 -1.91
CA VAL A 405 -9.08 -3.85 -0.64
C VAL A 405 -8.04 -4.32 0.37
N THR A 406 -8.06 -3.79 1.59
CA THR A 406 -7.15 -4.21 2.67
C THR A 406 -7.79 -5.35 3.47
N TRP A 407 -6.99 -6.36 3.81
CA TRP A 407 -7.43 -7.45 4.69
C TRP A 407 -7.65 -7.00 6.14
N PRO A 408 -8.31 -7.82 6.98
CA PRO A 408 -8.51 -7.52 8.41
C PRO A 408 -7.21 -7.39 9.24
N ASP A 409 -6.07 -7.80 8.67
CA ASP A 409 -4.76 -7.57 9.25
C ASP A 409 -4.32 -6.11 9.20
N GLY A 410 -5.00 -5.25 8.44
CA GLY A 410 -4.70 -3.82 8.31
C GLY A 410 -3.55 -3.50 7.34
N TRP A 411 -2.87 -4.51 6.81
CA TRP A 411 -1.66 -4.37 6.01
C TRP A 411 -1.83 -4.93 4.59
N THR A 412 -2.25 -6.18 4.46
CA THR A 412 -2.25 -6.91 3.19
C THR A 412 -3.24 -6.27 2.21
N ALA A 413 -2.71 -5.58 1.21
CA ALA A 413 -3.49 -4.96 0.15
C ALA A 413 -3.71 -5.98 -0.97
N VAL A 414 -4.95 -6.25 -1.35
CA VAL A 414 -5.28 -7.18 -2.45
C VAL A 414 -6.07 -6.51 -3.55
N THR A 415 -5.96 -7.02 -4.78
CA THR A 415 -6.81 -6.56 -5.88
C THR A 415 -8.28 -6.83 -5.57
N ARG A 416 -9.16 -5.86 -5.89
CA ARG A 416 -10.59 -5.98 -5.64
C ARG A 416 -11.27 -7.09 -6.46
N ASP A 417 -10.71 -7.44 -7.62
CA ASP A 417 -11.24 -8.50 -8.50
C ASP A 417 -10.51 -9.85 -8.36
N GLY A 418 -9.62 -9.99 -7.36
CA GLY A 418 -8.93 -11.25 -7.05
C GLY A 418 -7.95 -11.71 -8.13
N LYS A 419 -7.60 -10.85 -9.09
CA LYS A 419 -6.59 -11.14 -10.12
C LYS A 419 -5.21 -10.73 -9.65
N ARG A 420 -4.17 -11.21 -10.33
CA ARG A 420 -2.79 -11.05 -9.87
C ARG A 420 -2.29 -9.60 -9.99
N SER A 421 -1.32 -9.27 -9.15
CA SER A 421 -0.52 -8.05 -9.19
C SER A 421 0.97 -8.40 -9.28
N ALA A 422 1.77 -7.48 -9.81
CA ALA A 422 3.22 -7.57 -9.78
C ALA A 422 3.82 -6.19 -9.54
N GLN A 423 4.93 -6.15 -8.80
CA GLN A 423 5.65 -4.94 -8.41
C GLN A 423 7.15 -5.15 -8.58
N PHE A 424 7.83 -4.07 -8.95
CA PHE A 424 9.28 -3.95 -8.93
C PHE A 424 9.63 -2.57 -8.40
N GLU A 425 10.72 -2.48 -7.67
CA GLU A 425 11.17 -1.23 -7.08
C GLU A 425 12.68 -1.07 -7.14
N GLN A 426 13.10 0.19 -7.24
CA GLN A 426 14.47 0.62 -7.01
C GLN A 426 14.51 1.91 -6.20
N THR A 427 15.47 2.01 -5.28
CA THR A 427 15.92 3.28 -4.70
C THR A 427 16.88 3.96 -5.67
N LEU A 428 16.60 5.21 -5.99
CA LEU A 428 17.30 6.00 -7.00
C LEU A 428 17.97 7.21 -6.37
N LEU A 429 19.14 7.58 -6.89
CA LEU A 429 19.76 8.88 -6.69
C LEU A 429 19.66 9.70 -7.98
N CYS A 430 19.02 10.86 -7.92
CA CYS A 430 19.11 11.83 -9.00
C CYS A 430 20.50 12.46 -8.97
N THR A 431 21.27 12.30 -10.05
CA THR A 431 22.62 12.87 -10.19
C THR A 431 22.57 14.15 -11.03
N GLU A 432 23.70 14.84 -11.20
CA GLU A 432 23.75 16.06 -12.03
C GLU A 432 23.30 15.82 -13.48
N ASN A 433 23.53 14.61 -14.01
CA ASN A 433 23.33 14.29 -15.43
C ASN A 433 22.33 13.16 -15.67
N GLY A 434 21.67 12.64 -14.64
CA GLY A 434 20.76 11.51 -14.78
C GLY A 434 20.39 10.86 -13.46
N CYS A 435 20.53 9.54 -13.41
CA CYS A 435 20.14 8.70 -12.30
C CYS A 435 21.21 7.65 -12.01
N GLU A 436 21.49 7.43 -10.74
CA GLU A 436 22.20 6.25 -10.24
C GLU A 436 21.17 5.34 -9.55
N ILE A 437 21.11 4.07 -9.96
CA ILE A 437 20.23 3.07 -9.35
C ILE A 437 20.99 2.45 -8.19
N LEU A 438 20.68 2.85 -6.96
CA LEU A 438 21.45 2.48 -5.77
C LEU A 438 21.26 1.01 -5.38
N THR A 439 20.09 0.44 -5.68
CA THR A 439 19.75 -0.96 -5.40
C THR A 439 19.89 -1.90 -6.61
N ALA A 440 20.64 -1.46 -7.64
CA ALA A 440 20.94 -2.27 -8.80
C ALA A 440 21.62 -3.59 -8.43
N ARG A 441 21.40 -4.63 -9.23
CA ARG A 441 22.12 -5.91 -9.08
C ARG A 441 23.62 -5.67 -9.25
N THR A 442 24.42 -6.32 -8.43
CA THR A 442 25.87 -6.35 -8.61
C THR A 442 26.24 -7.25 -9.80
N PRO A 443 27.26 -6.89 -10.59
CA PRO A 443 27.72 -7.67 -11.75
C PRO A 443 28.21 -9.08 -11.44
#